data_AF-A0A4Y2SMA9-F1
#
_entry.id   AF-A0A4Y2SMA9-F1
#
_cell.length_a   1.000
_cell.length_b   1.000
_cell.length_c   1.000
_cell.angle_alpha   90.00
_cell.angle_beta   90.00
_cell.angle_gamma   90.00
#
_symmetry.space_group_name_H-M   'P 1'
#
loop_
_entity.id
_entity.type
_entity.pdbx_description
1 polymer ?
#
loop_
_entity_poly.entity_id
_entity_poly.type
_entity_poly.pdbx_seq_one_letter_code
_entity_poly.pdbx_strand_id
1 'polypeptide(L)'
;MDQGVIKNFKIHYRKRIARKVITALENNQSMPKINLRESISEISKAWNYDVTDPTIRNSFAKTGFFVSNENSASTEDEEDIPLEELKKIWIQLREKEEINDEVLIYGFLSLDSEAETSETLTELDILGSVKNKNNTAMNCDEDEDGNDHDAETNKPSYDEILKSFETIRRRLQFEENKPEAVLVHCKYARRIMRENTF
;
A
#
# COMPACT_ATOMS: atom_id res chain seq x y z
N MET A 1 -18.07 -7.91 1.36
CA MET A 1 -17.04 -8.03 0.29
C MET A 1 -15.76 -8.52 0.96
N ASP A 2 -15.68 -9.81 1.31
CA ASP A 2 -14.76 -10.27 2.37
C ASP A 2 -14.03 -11.57 2.02
N GLN A 3 -13.58 -11.69 0.77
CA GLN A 3 -12.76 -12.83 0.36
C GLN A 3 -11.41 -12.36 -0.19
N GLY A 4 -10.40 -13.21 0.03
CA GLY A 4 -9.04 -12.96 -0.44
C GLY A 4 -8.35 -11.80 0.28
N VAL A 5 -7.85 -10.84 -0.50
CA VAL A 5 -6.92 -9.80 -0.03
C VAL A 5 -7.57 -8.87 0.99
N ILE A 6 -8.83 -8.50 0.77
CA ILE A 6 -9.56 -7.57 1.65
C ILE A 6 -9.73 -8.18 3.04
N LYS A 7 -10.07 -9.46 3.13
CA LYS A 7 -10.21 -10.18 4.41
C LYS A 7 -8.88 -10.19 5.16
N ASN A 8 -7.78 -10.55 4.49
CA ASN A 8 -6.45 -10.56 5.09
C ASN A 8 -6.04 -9.17 5.57
N PHE A 9 -6.23 -8.15 4.74
CA PHE A 9 -5.96 -6.76 5.08
C PHE A 9 -6.70 -6.32 6.36
N LYS A 10 -8.01 -6.61 6.44
CA LYS A 10 -8.83 -6.30 7.62
C LYS A 10 -8.30 -7.00 8.88
N ILE A 11 -7.88 -8.27 8.77
CA ILE A 11 -7.28 -9.02 9.88
C ILE A 11 -5.98 -8.36 10.35
N HIS A 12 -5.09 -7.98 9.43
CA HIS A 12 -3.84 -7.31 9.77
C HIS A 12 -4.06 -5.97 10.48
N TYR A 13 -4.97 -5.15 9.96
CA TYR A 13 -5.36 -3.90 10.62
C TYR A 13 -5.86 -4.14 12.05
N ARG A 14 -6.81 -5.06 12.23
CA ARG A 14 -7.36 -5.43 13.54
C ARG A 14 -6.27 -5.93 14.49
N LYS A 15 -5.33 -6.74 14.00
CA LYS A 15 -4.17 -7.23 14.75
C LYS A 15 -3.29 -6.09 15.24
N ARG A 16 -3.02 -5.09 14.41
CA ARG A 16 -2.26 -3.89 14.80
C ARG A 16 -2.96 -3.13 15.92
N ILE A 17 -4.26 -2.93 15.81
CA ILE A 17 -5.05 -2.25 16.84
C ILE A 17 -5.03 -3.03 18.16
N ALA A 18 -5.32 -4.33 18.12
CA ALA A 18 -5.32 -5.17 19.31
C ALA A 18 -3.95 -5.21 20.00
N ARG A 19 -2.83 -5.27 19.23
CA ARG A 19 -1.48 -5.17 19.79
C ARG A 19 -1.24 -3.86 20.54
N LYS A 20 -1.66 -2.72 19.97
CA LYS A 20 -1.52 -1.42 20.65
C LYS A 20 -2.27 -1.39 21.98
N VAL A 21 -3.47 -1.98 22.02
CA VAL A 21 -4.25 -2.09 23.25
C VAL A 21 -3.52 -2.93 24.29
N ILE A 22 -3.06 -4.12 23.92
CA ILE A 22 -2.31 -4.99 24.84
C ILE A 22 -1.05 -4.30 25.36
N THR A 23 -0.27 -3.65 24.49
CA THR A 23 0.93 -2.92 24.90
C THR A 23 0.61 -1.76 25.84
N ALA A 24 -0.51 -1.05 25.64
CA ALA A 24 -0.93 -0.01 26.57
C ALA A 24 -1.29 -0.60 27.95
N LEU A 25 -2.03 -1.71 27.96
CA LEU A 25 -2.38 -2.43 29.21
C LEU A 25 -1.14 -2.93 29.94
N GLU A 26 -0.17 -3.52 29.24
CA GLU A 26 1.10 -3.99 29.82
C GLU A 26 1.90 -2.89 30.50
N ASN A 27 1.82 -1.68 29.94
CA ASN A 27 2.53 -0.52 30.47
C ASN A 27 1.68 0.29 31.47
N ASN A 28 0.51 -0.21 31.89
CA ASN A 28 -0.46 0.50 32.73
C ASN A 28 -0.83 1.89 32.17
N GLN A 29 -0.88 2.02 30.84
CA GLN A 29 -1.27 3.24 30.15
C GLN A 29 -2.76 3.24 29.86
N SER A 30 -3.33 4.43 29.68
CA SER A 30 -4.70 4.57 29.21
C SER A 30 -4.87 3.96 27.82
N MET A 31 -6.07 3.46 27.53
CA MET A 31 -6.44 2.94 26.23
C MET A 31 -6.03 3.86 25.07
N PRO A 32 -5.44 3.32 23.98
CA PRO A 32 -5.02 4.11 22.85
C PRO A 32 -6.23 4.78 22.17
N LYS A 33 -6.16 6.11 22.02
CA LYS A 33 -7.18 6.90 21.32
C LYS A 33 -6.90 6.90 19.82
N ILE A 34 -7.50 5.95 19.10
CA ILE A 34 -7.33 5.83 17.65
C ILE A 34 -8.18 6.91 16.95
N ASN A 35 -7.55 8.02 16.63
CA ASN A 35 -8.12 9.09 15.80
C ASN A 35 -7.93 8.79 14.30
N LEU A 36 -8.57 9.58 13.43
CA LEU A 36 -8.53 9.39 11.97
C LEU A 36 -7.10 9.32 11.41
N ARG A 37 -6.18 10.17 11.87
CA ARG A 37 -4.78 10.17 11.41
C ARG A 37 -4.09 8.86 11.78
N GLU A 38 -4.32 8.36 12.98
CA GLU A 38 -3.78 7.08 13.41
C GLU A 38 -4.40 5.92 12.64
N SER A 39 -5.71 5.95 12.38
CA SER A 39 -6.40 4.95 11.56
C SER A 39 -5.78 4.87 10.17
N ILE A 40 -5.61 6.00 9.47
CA ILE A 40 -4.99 6.06 8.14
C ILE A 40 -3.55 5.54 8.20
N SER A 41 -2.80 5.91 9.24
CA SER A 41 -1.44 5.39 9.42
C SER A 41 -1.41 3.88 9.61
N GLU A 42 -2.32 3.29 10.39
CA GLU A 42 -2.34 1.83 10.61
C GLU A 42 -2.88 1.07 9.40
N ILE A 43 -3.82 1.66 8.66
CA ILE A 43 -4.27 1.17 7.35
C ILE A 43 -3.10 1.11 6.38
N SER A 44 -2.35 2.21 6.25
CA SER A 44 -1.17 2.26 5.38
C SER A 44 -0.14 1.21 5.77
N LYS A 45 0.11 1.02 7.06
CA LYS A 45 1.07 0.00 7.51
C LYS A 45 0.56 -1.44 7.28
N ALA A 46 -0.72 -1.71 7.52
CA ALA A 46 -1.32 -3.02 7.26
C ALA A 46 -1.20 -3.39 5.78
N TRP A 47 -1.48 -2.44 4.89
CA TRP A 47 -1.38 -2.66 3.44
C TRP A 47 0.06 -2.82 2.97
N ASN A 48 0.95 -1.90 3.36
CA ASN A 48 2.30 -1.83 2.79
C ASN A 48 3.31 -2.79 3.43
N TYR A 49 3.07 -3.26 4.66
CA TYR A 49 4.03 -4.10 5.39
C TYR A 49 3.50 -5.48 5.77
N ASP A 50 2.19 -5.63 5.99
CA ASP A 50 1.66 -6.90 6.50
C ASP A 50 0.99 -7.74 5.42
N VAL A 51 0.32 -7.13 4.45
CA VAL A 51 -0.20 -7.83 3.28
C VAL A 51 0.98 -8.14 2.36
N THR A 52 1.19 -9.42 2.07
CA THR A 52 2.34 -9.88 1.28
C THR A 52 1.92 -10.34 -0.12
N ASP A 53 2.85 -10.26 -1.09
CA ASP A 53 2.61 -10.73 -2.46
C ASP A 53 2.14 -12.19 -2.53
N PRO A 54 2.68 -13.15 -1.72
CA PRO A 54 2.13 -14.49 -1.61
C PRO A 54 0.65 -14.52 -1.22
N THR A 55 0.26 -13.76 -0.20
CA THR A 55 -1.14 -13.66 0.25
C THR A 55 -2.04 -13.10 -0.85
N ILE A 56 -1.58 -12.08 -1.56
CA ILE A 56 -2.30 -11.49 -2.71
C ILE A 56 -2.49 -12.52 -3.82
N ARG A 57 -1.41 -13.20 -4.22
CA ARG A 57 -1.46 -14.23 -5.27
C ARG A 57 -2.41 -15.38 -4.90
N ASN A 58 -2.32 -15.87 -3.67
CA ASN A 58 -3.19 -16.95 -3.18
C ASN A 58 -4.67 -16.53 -3.17
N SER A 59 -4.96 -15.29 -2.78
CA SER A 59 -6.30 -14.72 -2.83
C SER A 59 -6.90 -14.68 -4.25
N PHE A 60 -6.09 -14.30 -5.24
CA PHE A 60 -6.53 -14.29 -6.65
C PHE A 60 -6.61 -15.70 -7.26
N ALA A 61 -5.75 -16.63 -6.83
CA ALA A 61 -5.85 -18.04 -7.24
C ALA A 61 -7.16 -18.68 -6.79
N LYS A 62 -7.60 -18.40 -5.54
CA LYS A 62 -8.86 -18.92 -4.99
C LYS A 62 -10.11 -18.39 -5.70
N THR A 63 -10.03 -17.20 -6.30
CA THR A 63 -11.17 -16.57 -6.98
C THR A 63 -11.33 -17.02 -8.44
N GLY A 64 -10.47 -17.94 -8.91
CA GLY A 64 -10.61 -18.56 -10.24
C GLY A 64 -10.24 -17.66 -11.41
N PHE A 65 -9.67 -16.47 -11.15
CA PHE A 65 -9.20 -15.56 -12.21
C PHE A 65 -7.96 -16.09 -12.95
N PHE A 66 -7.26 -17.08 -12.39
CA PHE A 66 -6.11 -17.72 -13.01
C PHE A 66 -6.42 -19.15 -13.44
N VAL A 67 -6.17 -19.46 -14.71
CA VAL A 67 -6.07 -20.84 -15.21
C VAL A 67 -4.62 -21.27 -15.00
N SER A 68 -4.33 -21.92 -13.88
CA SER A 68 -2.98 -22.45 -13.62
C SER A 68 -2.78 -23.77 -14.36
N ASN A 69 -1.70 -23.90 -15.14
CA ASN A 69 -1.25 -25.16 -15.75
C ASN A 69 -0.44 -26.06 -14.76
N GLU A 70 -0.50 -25.79 -13.46
CA GLU A 70 0.29 -26.55 -12.51
C GLU A 70 -0.38 -26.58 -11.15
N ASN A 71 -0.46 -27.80 -10.62
CA ASN A 71 -0.88 -28.15 -9.28
C ASN A 71 0.07 -27.52 -8.26
N SER A 72 0.02 -26.21 -8.05
CA SER A 72 0.59 -25.61 -6.86
C SER A 72 -0.40 -25.78 -5.74
N ALA A 73 -0.04 -26.63 -4.76
CA ALA A 73 -0.82 -26.87 -3.56
C ALA A 73 -1.31 -25.53 -2.97
N SER A 74 -2.63 -25.41 -2.81
CA SER A 74 -3.24 -24.29 -2.10
C SER A 74 -2.72 -24.30 -0.67
N THR A 75 -1.81 -23.39 -0.32
CA THR A 75 -1.42 -23.17 1.06
C THR A 75 -2.54 -22.39 1.75
N GLU A 76 -3.59 -23.12 2.16
CA GLU A 76 -4.64 -22.59 3.05
C GLU A 76 -4.01 -21.96 4.31
N ASP A 77 -2.84 -22.47 4.71
CA ASP A 77 -2.05 -22.04 5.86
C ASP A 77 -1.73 -20.53 5.88
N GLU A 78 -1.45 -19.87 4.76
CA GLU A 78 -1.02 -18.45 4.79
C GLU A 78 -2.13 -17.46 5.14
N GLU A 79 -3.38 -17.76 4.78
CA GLU A 79 -4.52 -16.90 5.17
C GLU A 79 -4.93 -17.13 6.64
N ASP A 80 -4.67 -18.33 7.16
CA ASP A 80 -4.97 -18.66 8.54
C ASP A 80 -3.91 -18.12 9.52
N ILE A 81 -2.66 -17.92 9.09
CA ILE A 81 -1.59 -17.37 9.95
C ILE A 81 -1.96 -16.00 10.58
N PRO A 82 -2.40 -14.98 9.81
CA PRO A 82 -2.84 -13.71 10.39
C PRO A 82 -4.01 -13.85 11.37
N LEU A 83 -4.92 -14.78 11.09
CA LEU A 83 -6.11 -15.04 11.90
C LEU A 83 -5.77 -15.76 13.22
N GLU A 84 -4.90 -16.77 13.18
CA GLU A 84 -4.44 -17.50 14.35
C GLU A 84 -3.62 -16.61 15.29
N GLU A 85 -2.77 -15.74 14.76
CA GLU A 85 -2.09 -14.73 15.58
C GLU A 85 -3.10 -13.78 16.26
N LEU A 86 -4.12 -13.34 15.52
CA LEU A 86 -5.16 -12.48 16.07
C LEU A 86 -5.98 -13.20 17.16
N LYS A 87 -6.29 -14.50 16.99
CA LYS A 87 -6.93 -15.33 18.02
C LYS A 87 -6.11 -15.37 19.31
N LYS A 88 -4.79 -15.58 19.20
CA LYS A 88 -3.88 -15.59 20.37
C LYS A 88 -3.88 -14.25 21.09
N ILE A 89 -3.79 -13.15 20.35
CA ILE A 89 -3.85 -11.78 20.88
C ILE A 89 -5.18 -11.52 21.58
N TRP A 90 -6.29 -11.99 21.00
CA TRP A 90 -7.62 -11.84 21.60
C TRP A 90 -7.77 -12.58 22.94
N ILE A 91 -7.23 -13.80 23.02
CA ILE A 91 -7.23 -14.58 24.28
C ILE A 91 -6.44 -13.84 25.37
N GLN A 92 -5.26 -13.32 25.04
CA GLN A 92 -4.46 -12.53 25.99
C GLN A 92 -5.20 -11.28 26.50
N LEU A 93 -5.94 -10.62 25.62
CA LEU A 93 -6.72 -9.43 25.98
C LEU A 93 -7.90 -9.79 26.90
N ARG A 94 -8.57 -10.93 26.66
CA ARG A 94 -9.61 -11.47 27.53
C ARG A 94 -9.09 -11.75 28.93
N GLU A 95 -7.95 -12.42 29.04
CA GLU A 95 -7.33 -12.77 30.32
C GLU A 95 -6.99 -11.54 31.18
N LYS A 96 -6.66 -10.41 30.55
CA LYS A 96 -6.26 -9.18 31.25
C LYS A 96 -7.42 -8.30 31.71
N GLU A 97 -8.52 -8.27 30.96
CA GLU A 97 -9.66 -7.38 31.20
C GLU A 97 -10.88 -8.11 31.80
N GLU A 98 -10.74 -9.39 32.19
CA GLU A 98 -11.83 -10.23 32.72
C GLU A 98 -13.11 -10.21 31.85
N ILE A 99 -12.93 -10.11 30.53
CA ILE A 99 -14.05 -10.00 29.58
C ILE A 99 -14.81 -11.33 29.54
N ASN A 100 -16.14 -11.25 29.71
CA ASN A 100 -17.04 -12.41 29.73
C ASN A 100 -16.95 -13.24 28.43
N ASP A 101 -17.08 -14.57 28.54
CA ASP A 101 -16.82 -15.55 27.48
C ASP A 101 -17.69 -15.38 26.23
N GLU A 102 -18.84 -14.71 26.36
CA GLU A 102 -19.82 -14.50 25.29
C GLU A 102 -19.34 -13.54 24.19
N VAL A 103 -18.32 -12.71 24.44
CA VAL A 103 -17.74 -11.84 23.40
C VAL A 103 -16.79 -12.65 22.53
N LEU A 104 -17.38 -13.30 21.52
CA LEU A 104 -16.66 -14.09 20.53
C LEU A 104 -15.80 -13.18 19.64
N ILE A 105 -14.56 -13.58 19.39
CA ILE A 105 -13.67 -12.96 18.39
C ILE A 105 -14.35 -12.82 17.02
N TYR A 106 -15.29 -13.72 16.72
CA TYR A 106 -16.09 -13.67 15.51
C TYR A 106 -16.96 -12.40 15.43
N GLY A 107 -17.50 -11.94 16.54
CA GLY A 107 -18.22 -10.67 16.63
C GLY A 107 -17.31 -9.51 16.26
N PHE A 108 -16.11 -9.45 16.84
CA PHE A 108 -15.09 -8.43 16.51
C PHE A 108 -14.66 -8.45 15.03
N LEU A 109 -14.49 -9.65 14.46
CA LEU A 109 -14.12 -9.82 13.05
C LEU A 109 -15.25 -9.42 12.09
N SER A 110 -16.50 -9.58 12.51
CA SER A 110 -17.69 -9.33 11.69
C SER A 110 -18.33 -7.95 11.97
N LEU A 111 -17.71 -7.09 12.79
CA LEU A 111 -18.26 -5.78 13.14
C LEU A 111 -18.61 -4.89 11.93
N ASP A 112 -17.91 -5.08 10.82
CA ASP A 112 -18.07 -4.30 9.60
C ASP A 112 -18.67 -5.11 8.45
N SER A 113 -19.25 -6.30 8.72
CA SER A 113 -19.82 -7.15 7.67
C SER A 113 -21.01 -6.51 6.97
N GLU A 114 -21.79 -5.70 7.69
CA GLU A 114 -22.96 -4.97 7.19
C GLU A 114 -22.61 -3.58 6.65
N ALA A 115 -21.34 -3.15 6.76
CA ALA A 115 -20.93 -1.85 6.27
C ALA A 115 -20.94 -1.84 4.73
N GLU A 116 -21.67 -0.89 4.15
CA GLU A 116 -21.71 -0.71 2.71
C GLU A 116 -20.35 -0.17 2.22
N THR A 117 -19.61 -0.98 1.46
CA THR A 117 -18.25 -0.63 1.00
C THR A 117 -18.21 -0.03 -0.40
N SER A 118 -19.28 -0.22 -1.18
CA SER A 118 -19.36 0.21 -2.57
C SER A 118 -20.82 0.38 -2.97
N GLU A 119 -21.08 1.37 -3.80
CA GLU A 119 -22.36 1.52 -4.47
C GLU A 119 -22.61 0.33 -5.42
N THR A 120 -23.87 -0.11 -5.51
CA THR A 120 -24.27 -1.14 -6.46
C THR A 120 -24.50 -0.50 -7.82
N LEU A 121 -23.63 -0.78 -8.78
CA LEU A 121 -23.82 -0.31 -10.15
C LEU A 121 -24.91 -1.17 -10.82
N THR A 122 -25.88 -0.51 -11.45
CA THR A 122 -26.85 -1.20 -12.29
C THR A 122 -26.22 -1.58 -13.64
N GLU A 123 -26.81 -2.55 -14.34
CA GLU A 123 -26.37 -2.92 -15.70
C GLU A 123 -26.38 -1.70 -16.65
N LEU A 124 -27.30 -0.76 -16.45
CA LEU A 124 -27.39 0.48 -17.22
C LEU A 124 -26.19 1.39 -16.94
N ASP A 125 -25.77 1.53 -15.68
CA ASP A 125 -24.59 2.34 -15.31
C ASP A 125 -23.31 1.78 -15.94
N ILE A 126 -23.18 0.44 -15.94
CA ILE A 126 -22.06 -0.26 -16.57
C ILE A 126 -22.10 -0.05 -18.08
N LEU A 127 -23.23 -0.26 -18.75
CA LEU A 127 -23.39 -0.06 -20.19
C LEU A 127 -23.12 1.39 -20.61
N GLY A 128 -23.56 2.37 -19.81
CA GLY A 128 -23.26 3.79 -20.02
C GLY A 128 -21.77 4.07 -19.96
N SER A 129 -21.05 3.48 -18.99
CA SER A 129 -19.61 3.64 -18.84
C SER A 129 -18.79 3.06 -20.01
N VAL A 130 -19.29 2.00 -20.64
CA VAL A 130 -18.67 1.39 -21.83
C VAL A 130 -18.97 2.23 -23.07
N LYS A 131 -20.22 2.63 -23.29
CA LYS A 131 -20.61 3.42 -24.47
C LYS A 131 -19.90 4.78 -24.54
N ASN A 132 -19.68 5.44 -23.40
CA ASN A 132 -18.96 6.72 -23.36
C ASN A 132 -17.48 6.61 -23.77
N LYS A 133 -16.86 5.42 -23.70
CA LYS A 133 -15.48 5.20 -24.15
C LYS A 133 -15.38 4.98 -25.66
N ASN A 134 -16.47 4.58 -26.30
CA ASN A 134 -16.49 4.22 -27.71
C ASN A 134 -16.65 5.43 -28.64
N ASN A 135 -17.05 6.58 -28.10
CA ASN A 135 -17.23 7.82 -28.87
C ASN A 135 -15.95 8.67 -28.97
N THR A 136 -14.86 8.27 -28.30
CA THR A 136 -13.55 8.95 -28.34
C THR A 136 -12.51 8.15 -29.14
N ALA A 137 -12.94 7.13 -29.89
CA ALA A 137 -12.08 6.30 -30.71
C ALA A 137 -12.39 6.49 -32.21
N MET A 138 -12.21 7.71 -32.73
CA MET A 138 -11.93 7.89 -34.16
C MET A 138 -11.42 9.32 -34.41
N ASN A 139 -10.10 9.43 -34.56
CA ASN A 139 -9.40 10.17 -35.62
C ASN A 139 -7.90 10.01 -35.36
N CYS A 140 -7.35 8.90 -35.86
CA CYS A 140 -5.93 8.82 -36.17
C CYS A 140 -5.79 9.38 -37.58
N ASP A 141 -5.41 10.65 -37.70
CA ASP A 141 -4.80 11.19 -38.92
C ASP A 141 -3.50 11.88 -38.51
N GLU A 142 -2.46 11.56 -39.25
CA GLU A 142 -1.10 12.07 -39.08
C GLU A 142 -1.00 13.56 -39.46
N ASP A 143 -0.14 14.23 -38.69
CA ASP A 143 0.63 15.45 -38.98
C ASP A 143 0.00 16.86 -38.93
N GLU A 144 0.84 17.73 -38.35
CA GLU A 144 0.92 19.21 -38.34
C GLU A 144 0.13 20.04 -37.31
N ASP A 145 0.92 20.47 -36.31
CA ASP A 145 1.05 21.82 -35.73
C ASP A 145 -0.20 22.51 -35.14
N GLY A 146 -0.15 22.73 -33.82
CA GLY A 146 -1.05 23.70 -33.19
C GLY A 146 -1.26 23.58 -31.67
N ASN A 147 -0.20 23.85 -30.90
CA ASN A 147 -0.18 24.59 -29.63
C ASN A 147 -1.51 24.76 -28.83
N ASP A 148 -1.64 24.15 -27.63
CA ASP A 148 -1.53 24.87 -26.34
C ASP A 148 -1.69 23.98 -25.10
N HIS A 149 -0.71 24.13 -24.20
CA HIS A 149 -0.79 24.09 -22.73
C HIS A 149 -1.49 22.92 -21.99
N ASP A 150 -0.71 21.88 -21.69
CA ASP A 150 -0.64 21.32 -20.33
C ASP A 150 0.84 21.25 -19.94
N ALA A 151 1.17 21.66 -18.71
CA ALA A 151 2.55 21.76 -18.25
C ALA A 151 3.17 20.36 -18.06
N GLU A 152 3.64 19.77 -19.17
CA GLU A 152 4.54 18.63 -19.16
C GLU A 152 5.80 19.03 -18.40
N THR A 153 5.96 18.50 -17.19
CA THR A 153 7.28 18.41 -16.57
C THR A 153 8.10 17.44 -17.40
N ASN A 154 8.66 17.95 -18.50
CA ASN A 154 9.59 17.22 -19.33
C ASN A 154 10.70 16.68 -18.42
N LYS A 155 10.83 15.35 -18.39
CA LYS A 155 11.92 14.69 -17.67
C LYS A 155 13.22 15.35 -18.15
N PRO A 156 14.01 15.97 -17.26
CA PRO A 156 15.20 16.70 -17.68
C PRO A 156 16.12 15.76 -18.46
N SER A 157 16.65 16.25 -19.58
CA SER A 157 17.61 15.49 -20.37
C SER A 157 18.82 15.16 -19.50
N TYR A 158 19.48 14.04 -19.80
CA TYR A 158 20.67 13.62 -19.09
C TYR A 158 21.75 14.73 -19.04
N ASP A 159 21.88 15.52 -20.12
CA ASP A 159 22.80 16.66 -20.19
C ASP A 159 22.40 17.81 -19.24
N GLU A 160 21.10 18.05 -19.05
CA GLU A 160 20.57 19.05 -18.11
C GLU A 160 20.78 18.62 -16.66
N ILE A 161 20.60 17.32 -16.38
CA ILE A 161 20.91 16.72 -15.07
C ILE A 161 22.41 16.85 -14.78
N LEU A 162 23.27 16.62 -15.78
CA LEU A 162 24.72 16.73 -15.60
C LEU A 162 25.14 18.18 -15.33
N LYS A 163 24.61 19.14 -16.10
CA LYS A 163 24.90 20.58 -15.94
C LYS A 163 24.43 21.11 -14.59
N SER A 164 23.23 20.73 -14.14
CA SER A 164 22.71 21.13 -12.83
C SER A 164 23.55 20.54 -11.69
N PHE A 165 23.94 19.27 -11.79
CA PHE A 165 24.84 18.63 -10.83
C PHE A 165 26.22 19.30 -10.77
N GLU A 166 26.84 19.62 -11.91
CA GLU A 166 28.13 20.31 -11.95
C GLU A 166 28.07 21.71 -11.33
N THR A 167 26.93 22.40 -11.49
CA THR A 167 26.67 23.70 -10.88
C THR A 167 26.61 23.60 -9.36
N ILE A 168 25.86 22.62 -8.83
CA ILE A 168 25.76 22.35 -7.38
C ILE A 168 27.14 21.96 -6.82
N ARG A 169 27.87 21.08 -7.51
CA ARG A 169 29.23 20.66 -7.13
C ARG A 169 30.18 21.86 -7.03
N ARG A 170 30.15 22.78 -7.99
CA ARG A 170 30.99 23.98 -8.01
C ARG A 170 30.67 24.89 -6.83
N ARG A 171 29.40 25.15 -6.53
CA ARG A 171 28.99 25.93 -5.36
C ARG A 171 29.51 25.30 -4.07
N LEU A 172 29.33 23.99 -3.94
CA LEU A 172 29.84 23.22 -2.80
C LEU A 172 31.37 23.20 -2.72
N GLN A 173 32.13 23.59 -3.75
CA GLN A 173 33.58 23.70 -3.64
C GLN A 173 34.05 24.94 -2.87
N PHE A 174 33.23 26.00 -2.81
CA PHE A 174 33.58 27.28 -2.16
C PHE A 174 33.02 27.43 -0.73
N GLU A 175 32.23 26.49 -0.24
CA GLU A 175 31.69 26.51 1.13
C GLU A 175 32.80 26.11 2.14
N GLU A 176 33.17 26.94 3.12
CA GLU A 176 34.32 26.67 3.99
C GLU A 176 34.09 25.56 5.04
N ASN A 177 32.84 25.19 5.32
CA ASN A 177 32.49 24.25 6.41
C ASN A 177 31.70 23.04 5.89
N LYS A 178 32.39 22.11 5.21
CA LYS A 178 31.75 20.94 4.57
C LYS A 178 31.80 19.70 5.46
N PRO A 179 30.66 19.05 5.74
CA PRO A 179 30.65 17.72 6.33
C PRO A 179 31.24 16.70 5.35
N GLU A 180 32.13 15.83 5.80
CA GLU A 180 32.82 14.81 4.98
C GLU A 180 31.83 13.87 4.24
N ALA A 181 30.66 13.64 4.84
CA ALA A 181 29.55 12.88 4.25
C ALA A 181 29.05 13.47 2.92
N VAL A 182 29.06 14.80 2.77
CA VAL A 182 28.60 15.47 1.53
C VAL A 182 29.55 15.19 0.37
N LEU A 183 30.86 15.07 0.64
CA LEU A 183 31.85 14.72 -0.38
C LEU A 183 31.70 13.27 -0.85
N VAL A 184 31.38 12.34 0.05
CA VAL A 184 31.15 10.93 -0.27
C VAL A 184 29.91 10.78 -1.17
N HIS A 185 28.80 11.43 -0.81
CA HIS A 185 27.58 11.38 -1.61
C HIS A 185 27.75 12.03 -2.99
N CYS A 186 28.48 13.14 -3.10
CA CYS A 186 28.79 13.74 -4.40
C CYS A 186 29.65 12.82 -5.29
N LYS A 187 30.60 12.07 -4.72
CA LYS A 187 31.41 11.10 -5.48
C LYS A 187 30.57 9.92 -5.95
N TYR A 188 29.66 9.42 -5.12
CA TYR A 188 28.77 8.30 -5.44
C TYR A 188 27.76 8.66 -6.54
N ALA A 189 27.10 9.82 -6.44
CA ALA A 189 26.17 10.30 -7.46
C ALA A 189 26.86 10.44 -8.83
N ARG A 190 28.10 10.96 -8.87
CA ARG A 190 28.89 11.08 -10.10
C ARG A 190 29.32 9.74 -10.70
N ARG A 191 29.46 8.70 -9.88
CA ARG A 191 29.77 7.35 -10.34
C ARG A 191 28.55 6.74 -11.03
N ILE A 192 27.38 6.81 -10.39
CA ILE A 192 26.11 6.33 -10.97
C ILE A 192 25.82 7.05 -12.29
N MET A 193 26.00 8.36 -12.35
CA MET A 193 25.76 9.10 -13.59
C MET A 193 26.66 8.61 -14.73
N ARG A 194 27.95 8.31 -14.48
CA ARG A 194 28.88 7.79 -15.51
C ARG A 194 28.63 6.35 -15.92
N GLU A 195 28.07 5.52 -15.04
CA GLU A 195 27.77 4.12 -15.33
C GLU A 195 26.47 3.96 -16.15
N ASN A 196 25.61 4.99 -16.18
CA ASN A 196 24.32 4.99 -16.89
C ASN A 196 24.34 5.58 -18.31
N THR A 197 25.51 5.90 -18.87
CA THR A 197 25.66 6.28 -20.29
C THR A 197 25.78 5.03 -21.17
N PHE A 198 24.66 4.58 -21.74
CA PHE A 198 24.58 3.75 -22.95
C PHE A 198 23.71 4.48 -23.98
#